data_AF-E4TH20-F1
#
_entry.id   AF-E4TH20-F1
#
_cell.length_a   1.000
_cell.length_b   1.000
_cell.length_c   1.000
_cell.angle_alpha   90.00
_cell.angle_beta   90.00
_cell.angle_gamma   90.00
#
_symmetry.space_group_name_H-M   'P 1'
#
loop_
_entity.id
_entity.type
_entity.pdbx_description
1 polymer ?
#
loop_
_entity_poly.entity_id
_entity_poly.type
_entity_poly.pdbx_seq_one_letter_code
_entity_poly.pdbx_strand_id
1 'polypeptide(L)'
;MSKKITFTNLIEAGVVNRNDSIGNISSVKKVSTHKGVKVIFSDKSYKRAIWERAAEKTDENGNFLWRRSEVSSVGGVTQKVSTIIDSEEFDFSGTMIAKPIPHNRESVLTTTYGISINEYKTFNEFLTNMALEKQLGTNKTNIYNRETFYGLYKVSGVIDLDRLGEQDILIPSKISEDDLELEAGMEVESFLEALYNGIFKGKDNEELTLDDWKETINSLIDVVEIEQNKKNDGYEIEIKGELAKLEINKNNKEEKTKNFISYLIDKLNKNGIRNEDIEKMIEEKLLKFITKIEIKDETLSINMKKNIEKEKAKINVPDNTWDIEKKLEWLHNIYSTYLKMKLDLETFKNLGKDRVENLTIEKSGNGYKVKISLKPEEKVRRLEVLIDTILNLYRTIEGRSETLSPLYTIWSTELTNPLYHTMIDEIIKSTNPLTLDECKIIKAHFGKQEKFEEIKNAIMNEVKEYYKSKK
;
A
#
# COMPACT_ATOMS: atom_id res chain seq x y z
N MET A 1 -24.49 7.34 19.78
CA MET A 1 -23.57 8.08 18.89
C MET A 1 -22.31 7.27 18.74
N SER A 2 -21.66 7.31 17.57
CA SER A 2 -20.39 6.61 17.38
C SER A 2 -19.31 7.23 18.28
N LYS A 3 -18.57 6.40 19.03
CA LYS A 3 -17.51 6.87 19.95
C LYS A 3 -16.22 7.07 19.17
N LYS A 4 -15.65 8.26 19.32
CA LYS A 4 -14.46 8.69 18.57
C LYS A 4 -13.48 9.38 19.50
N ILE A 5 -12.21 9.36 19.10
CA ILE A 5 -11.17 10.20 19.68
C ILE A 5 -10.81 11.24 18.64
N THR A 6 -10.77 12.50 19.04
CA THR A 6 -10.31 13.60 18.21
C THR A 6 -9.02 14.15 18.79
N PHE A 7 -8.11 14.59 17.92
CA PHE A 7 -6.91 15.28 18.36
C PHE A 7 -6.57 16.46 17.46
N THR A 8 -5.84 17.42 18.02
CA THR A 8 -5.22 18.54 17.30
C THR A 8 -3.81 18.76 17.84
N ASN A 9 -2.84 18.59 16.95
CA ASN A 9 -1.41 18.68 17.21
C ASN A 9 -0.87 19.99 16.64
N LEU A 10 -0.06 20.67 17.44
CA LEU A 10 0.85 21.72 17.00
C LEU A 10 2.26 21.15 16.92
N ILE A 11 2.79 21.05 15.71
CA ILE A 11 4.07 20.41 15.41
C ILE A 11 5.02 21.48 14.91
N GLU A 12 6.20 21.62 15.52
CA GLU A 12 7.26 22.47 14.99
C GLU A 12 8.18 21.63 14.11
N ALA A 13 8.28 21.97 12.82
CA ALA A 13 9.07 21.21 11.87
C ALA A 13 9.52 22.06 10.67
N GLY A 14 10.48 21.52 9.92
CA GLY A 14 10.85 22.01 8.61
C GLY A 14 9.83 21.66 7.50
N VAL A 15 10.30 21.56 6.26
CA VAL A 15 9.47 21.10 5.13
C VAL A 15 9.36 19.57 5.18
N VAL A 16 8.18 19.07 5.51
CA VAL A 16 7.95 17.63 5.73
C VAL A 16 7.97 16.79 4.45
N ASN A 17 7.60 17.35 3.29
CA ASN A 17 7.47 16.58 2.04
C ASN A 17 8.76 16.51 1.18
N ARG A 18 9.95 16.83 1.71
CA ARG A 18 11.16 16.91 0.87
C ARG A 18 11.49 15.60 0.13
N ASN A 19 11.32 14.47 0.79
CA ASN A 19 11.52 13.13 0.22
C ASN A 19 10.36 12.67 -0.70
N ASP A 20 9.32 13.48 -0.90
CA ASP A 20 8.14 13.12 -1.69
C ASP A 20 8.15 13.74 -3.09
N SER A 21 9.30 14.30 -3.50
CA SER A 21 9.47 14.94 -4.81
C SER A 21 9.68 13.87 -5.88
N ILE A 22 8.93 13.93 -6.98
CA ILE A 22 9.08 13.06 -8.14
C ILE A 22 9.45 13.96 -9.32
N GLY A 23 10.60 13.70 -9.95
CA GLY A 23 11.12 14.52 -11.04
C GLY A 23 11.30 15.99 -10.62
N ASN A 24 10.69 16.91 -11.36
CA ASN A 24 10.82 18.36 -11.17
C ASN A 24 9.75 18.99 -10.25
N ILE A 25 8.96 18.19 -9.52
CA ILE A 25 7.91 18.70 -8.64
C ILE A 25 8.52 19.31 -7.38
N SER A 26 8.14 20.55 -7.05
CA SER A 26 8.62 21.23 -5.84
C SER A 26 8.28 20.44 -4.57
N SER A 27 9.28 20.28 -3.71
CA SER A 27 9.16 19.68 -2.37
C SER A 27 8.33 20.53 -1.41
N VAL A 28 8.30 21.85 -1.61
CA VAL A 28 7.56 22.78 -0.76
C VAL A 28 6.17 23.02 -1.34
N LYS A 29 5.17 22.33 -0.78
CA LYS A 29 3.77 22.52 -1.13
C LYS A 29 3.21 23.72 -0.37
N LYS A 30 2.54 24.62 -1.10
CA LYS A 30 1.99 25.89 -0.58
C LYS A 30 0.50 26.00 -0.89
N VAL A 31 -0.26 26.66 -0.02
CA VAL A 31 -1.67 27.01 -0.23
C VAL A 31 -1.90 28.48 0.12
N SER A 32 -2.66 29.19 -0.71
CA SER A 32 -3.05 30.58 -0.43
C SER A 32 -4.28 30.62 0.48
N THR A 33 -4.21 31.38 1.56
CA THR A 33 -5.32 31.58 2.50
C THR A 33 -5.58 33.07 2.72
N HIS A 34 -6.69 33.43 3.39
CA HIS A 34 -6.95 34.82 3.80
C HIS A 34 -5.91 35.36 4.82
N LYS A 35 -5.12 34.48 5.46
CA LYS A 35 -4.02 34.83 6.38
C LYS A 35 -2.63 34.69 5.73
N GLY A 36 -2.56 34.81 4.39
CA GLY A 36 -1.33 34.68 3.62
C GLY A 36 -1.06 33.27 3.08
N VAL A 37 0.10 33.11 2.44
CA VAL A 37 0.55 31.82 1.89
C VAL A 37 1.01 30.91 3.02
N LYS A 38 0.55 29.65 3.05
CA LYS A 38 0.90 28.66 4.07
C LYS A 38 1.63 27.48 3.45
N VAL A 39 2.57 26.89 4.18
CA VAL A 39 3.22 25.63 3.79
C VAL A 39 2.37 24.46 4.27
N ILE A 40 2.26 23.42 3.44
CA ILE A 40 1.44 22.25 3.76
C ILE A 40 2.17 20.93 3.57
N PHE A 41 1.76 19.91 4.32
CA PHE A 41 2.03 18.51 4.01
C PHE A 41 0.76 17.68 3.98
N SER A 42 0.79 16.61 3.18
CA SER A 42 -0.37 15.75 2.97
C SER A 42 -0.68 14.89 4.19
N ASP A 43 -1.96 14.52 4.34
CA ASP A 43 -2.41 13.52 5.31
C ASP A 43 -1.65 12.19 5.11
N LYS A 44 -1.37 11.81 3.86
CA LYS A 44 -0.60 10.60 3.52
C LYS A 44 0.84 10.68 4.00
N SER A 45 1.49 11.83 3.86
CA SER A 45 2.88 12.01 4.32
C SER A 45 2.97 11.87 5.85
N TYR A 46 2.00 12.44 6.57
CA TYR A 46 1.89 12.31 8.02
C TYR A 46 1.61 10.87 8.46
N LYS A 47 0.60 10.23 7.85
CA LYS A 47 0.26 8.83 8.14
C LYS A 47 1.41 7.88 7.84
N ARG A 48 2.14 8.07 6.73
CA ARG A 48 3.32 7.26 6.41
C ARG A 48 4.39 7.37 7.50
N ALA A 49 4.66 8.58 8.00
CA ALA A 49 5.59 8.75 9.13
C ALA A 49 5.12 7.96 10.36
N ILE A 50 3.82 7.98 10.65
CA ILE A 50 3.23 7.19 11.75
C ILE A 50 3.44 5.69 11.49
N TRP A 51 3.16 5.19 10.29
CA TRP A 51 3.30 3.76 9.97
C TRP A 51 4.74 3.28 10.03
N GLU A 52 5.67 4.06 9.46
CA GLU A 52 7.11 3.78 9.50
C GLU A 52 7.59 3.71 10.95
N ARG A 53 7.22 4.71 11.77
CA ARG A 53 7.65 4.76 13.17
C ARG A 53 7.00 3.69 14.04
N ALA A 54 5.72 3.40 13.81
CA ALA A 54 5.02 2.36 14.57
C ALA A 54 5.63 0.99 14.31
N ALA A 55 6.00 0.69 13.06
CA ALA A 55 6.61 -0.58 12.64
C ALA A 55 7.97 -0.86 13.28
N GLU A 56 8.67 0.17 13.78
CA GLU A 56 9.94 0.03 14.49
C GLU A 56 9.78 -0.26 15.99
N LYS A 57 8.55 -0.17 16.53
CA LYS A 57 8.33 -0.36 17.97
C LYS A 57 8.35 -1.84 18.34
N THR A 58 9.11 -2.16 19.37
CA THR A 58 9.20 -3.51 19.94
C THR A 58 8.82 -3.50 21.42
N ASP A 59 8.38 -4.65 21.93
CA ASP A 59 8.30 -4.91 23.36
C ASP A 59 9.70 -5.14 23.98
N GLU A 60 9.72 -5.41 25.28
CA GLU A 60 10.93 -5.72 26.05
C GLU A 60 11.68 -6.99 25.58
N ASN A 61 10.98 -7.89 24.87
CA ASN A 61 11.52 -9.13 24.34
C ASN A 61 11.96 -8.98 22.86
N GLY A 62 11.84 -7.78 22.28
CA GLY A 62 12.19 -7.50 20.90
C GLY A 62 11.10 -7.88 19.89
N ASN A 63 9.90 -8.26 20.32
CA ASN A 63 8.80 -8.54 19.40
C ASN A 63 8.19 -7.25 18.88
N PHE A 64 7.96 -7.17 17.57
CA PHE A 64 7.31 -6.01 16.97
C PHE A 64 5.87 -5.83 17.48
N LEU A 65 5.57 -4.60 17.91
CA LEU A 65 4.24 -4.19 18.38
C LEU A 65 3.30 -3.79 17.24
N TRP A 66 3.81 -3.66 16.02
CA TRP A 66 3.05 -3.18 14.88
C TRP A 66 3.47 -3.87 13.59
N ARG A 67 2.52 -4.52 12.92
CA ARG A 67 2.71 -5.13 11.60
C ARG A 67 2.14 -4.20 10.53
N ARG A 68 3.02 -3.85 9.58
CA ARG A 68 2.63 -3.15 8.36
C ARG A 68 1.71 -4.03 7.52
N SER A 69 0.90 -3.38 6.70
CA SER A 69 0.06 -4.10 5.75
C SER A 69 0.95 -4.66 4.65
N GLU A 70 0.69 -5.89 4.24
CA GLU A 70 1.24 -6.39 2.99
C GLU A 70 0.61 -5.65 1.81
N VAL A 71 1.37 -5.58 0.72
CA VAL A 71 0.95 -4.95 -0.53
C VAL A 71 1.13 -5.91 -1.69
N SER A 72 0.25 -5.78 -2.67
CA SER A 72 0.26 -6.56 -3.89
C SER A 72 -0.20 -5.70 -5.06
N SER A 73 0.37 -5.94 -6.24
CA SER A 73 0.01 -5.25 -7.49
C SER A 73 -1.13 -5.93 -8.25
N VAL A 74 -1.73 -6.98 -7.67
CA VAL A 74 -2.89 -7.66 -8.24
C VAL A 74 -3.99 -6.65 -8.60
N GLY A 75 -4.53 -6.79 -9.81
CA GLY A 75 -5.49 -5.83 -10.37
C GLY A 75 -4.87 -4.61 -11.07
N GLY A 76 -3.54 -4.52 -11.17
CA GLY A 76 -2.81 -3.50 -11.94
C GLY A 76 -2.48 -2.22 -11.16
N VAL A 77 -2.78 -2.17 -9.86
CA VAL A 77 -2.42 -1.07 -8.96
C VAL A 77 -1.96 -1.68 -7.63
N THR A 78 -0.82 -1.23 -7.12
CA THR A 78 -0.32 -1.67 -5.80
C THR A 78 -1.30 -1.24 -4.70
N GLN A 79 -1.88 -2.24 -4.05
CA GLN A 79 -2.93 -2.11 -3.03
C GLN A 79 -2.54 -2.88 -1.77
N LYS A 80 -3.12 -2.49 -0.63
CA LYS A 80 -2.98 -3.21 0.64
C LYS A 80 -3.85 -4.45 0.63
N VAL A 81 -3.25 -5.60 0.92
CA VAL A 81 -3.90 -6.93 0.82
C VAL A 81 -4.01 -7.69 2.14
N SER A 82 -3.71 -7.03 3.26
CA SER A 82 -3.88 -7.60 4.60
C SER A 82 -5.35 -7.65 5.07
N THR A 83 -5.58 -8.27 6.22
CA THR A 83 -6.79 -8.15 7.04
C THR A 83 -6.47 -7.42 8.35
N ILE A 84 -7.49 -7.14 9.17
CA ILE A 84 -7.27 -6.61 10.52
C ILE A 84 -6.61 -7.64 11.45
N ILE A 85 -6.59 -8.93 11.10
CA ILE A 85 -6.00 -9.98 11.92
C ILE A 85 -4.47 -9.85 11.90
N ASP A 86 -3.89 -9.75 10.71
CA ASP A 86 -2.46 -9.78 10.48
C ASP A 86 -1.79 -8.40 10.57
N SER A 87 -2.53 -7.30 10.32
CA SER A 87 -1.94 -5.97 10.27
C SER A 87 -2.70 -4.90 11.07
N GLU A 88 -1.97 -4.26 11.98
CA GLU A 88 -2.37 -3.05 12.69
C GLU A 88 -2.45 -1.85 11.73
N GLU A 89 -1.49 -1.71 10.82
CA GLU A 89 -1.53 -0.63 9.82
C GLU A 89 -2.78 -0.71 8.95
N PHE A 90 -3.15 -1.92 8.50
CA PHE A 90 -4.33 -2.14 7.69
C PHE A 90 -5.61 -1.68 8.42
N ASP A 91 -5.73 -2.03 9.70
CA ASP A 91 -6.85 -1.63 10.55
C ASP A 91 -7.00 -0.11 10.60
N PHE A 92 -5.90 0.61 10.83
CA PHE A 92 -5.95 2.07 10.93
C PHE A 92 -6.06 2.82 9.60
N SER A 93 -5.40 2.33 8.57
CA SER A 93 -5.26 3.04 7.30
C SER A 93 -6.45 2.89 6.36
N GLY A 94 -7.21 1.80 6.48
CA GLY A 94 -8.23 1.43 5.51
C GLY A 94 -7.64 1.01 4.16
N THR A 95 -8.49 0.47 3.29
CA THR A 95 -8.10 0.07 1.94
C THR A 95 -9.30 0.09 1.01
N MET A 96 -9.04 0.17 -0.29
CA MET A 96 -10.01 -0.17 -1.31
C MET A 96 -9.35 -1.18 -2.22
N ILE A 97 -9.85 -2.41 -2.21
CA ILE A 97 -9.46 -3.46 -3.14
C ILE A 97 -10.49 -3.50 -4.26
N ALA A 98 -10.04 -3.28 -5.51
CA ALA A 98 -10.93 -3.26 -6.67
C ALA A 98 -11.13 -4.65 -7.29
N LYS A 99 -10.04 -5.42 -7.43
CA LYS A 99 -10.01 -6.79 -7.97
C LYS A 99 -8.97 -7.61 -7.20
N PRO A 100 -9.13 -8.94 -7.10
CA PRO A 100 -10.26 -9.73 -7.61
C PRO A 100 -11.36 -9.93 -6.54
N ILE A 101 -11.11 -9.51 -5.29
CA ILE A 101 -12.07 -9.51 -4.18
C ILE A 101 -12.46 -8.05 -3.87
N PRO A 102 -13.49 -7.51 -4.53
CA PRO A 102 -13.85 -6.11 -4.36
C PRO A 102 -14.34 -5.86 -2.93
N HIS A 103 -13.57 -5.10 -2.15
CA HIS A 103 -13.98 -4.67 -0.83
C HIS A 103 -13.39 -3.32 -0.47
N ASN A 104 -14.13 -2.55 0.30
CA ASN A 104 -13.72 -1.24 0.76
C ASN A 104 -13.79 -1.20 2.29
N ARG A 105 -12.72 -0.74 2.91
CA ARG A 105 -12.61 -0.48 4.35
C ARG A 105 -12.26 0.99 4.53
N GLU A 106 -13.18 1.73 5.14
CA GLU A 106 -12.89 3.09 5.57
C GLU A 106 -11.78 3.12 6.63
N SER A 107 -10.92 4.14 6.59
CA SER A 107 -9.82 4.28 7.54
C SER A 107 -10.33 4.54 8.96
N VAL A 108 -9.79 3.85 9.98
CA VAL A 108 -10.06 4.16 11.39
C VAL A 108 -9.39 5.48 11.79
N LEU A 109 -8.17 5.74 11.33
CA LEU A 109 -7.47 7.01 11.52
C LEU A 109 -7.67 7.92 10.32
N THR A 110 -8.30 9.08 10.54
CA THR A 110 -8.40 10.16 9.55
C THR A 110 -7.64 11.38 10.05
N THR A 111 -6.88 12.04 9.18
CA THR A 111 -6.12 13.25 9.53
C THR A 111 -6.32 14.31 8.46
N THR A 112 -6.25 15.56 8.88
CA THR A 112 -6.19 16.73 7.99
C THR A 112 -4.80 16.87 7.37
N TYR A 113 -4.67 17.78 6.40
CA TYR A 113 -3.37 18.29 5.99
C TYR A 113 -2.68 18.96 7.17
N GLY A 114 -1.36 18.83 7.25
CA GLY A 114 -0.56 19.71 8.10
C GLY A 114 -0.47 21.06 7.45
N ILE A 115 -1.06 22.09 8.06
CA ILE A 115 -1.05 23.46 7.53
C ILE A 115 -0.27 24.35 8.48
N SER A 116 0.68 25.12 7.96
CA SER A 116 1.44 26.04 8.77
C SER A 116 0.55 27.14 9.37
N ILE A 117 0.75 27.45 10.64
CA ILE A 117 0.16 28.63 11.30
C ILE A 117 0.91 29.86 10.83
N ASN A 118 2.24 29.78 10.81
CA ASN A 118 3.09 30.84 10.29
C ASN A 118 2.82 31.03 8.80
N GLU A 119 2.82 32.29 8.37
CA GLU A 119 2.85 32.63 6.96
C GLU A 119 4.22 32.25 6.35
N TYR A 120 4.18 31.67 5.16
CA TYR A 120 5.37 31.45 4.35
C TYR A 120 5.90 32.80 3.87
N LYS A 121 7.01 33.22 4.47
CA LYS A 121 7.82 34.32 3.95
C LYS A 121 8.91 33.72 3.08
N THR A 122 9.07 34.23 1.86
CA THR A 122 10.04 33.70 0.90
C THR A 122 11.40 33.53 1.55
N PHE A 123 11.84 32.28 1.64
CA PHE A 123 13.14 31.93 2.19
C PHE A 123 13.77 30.89 1.26
N ASN A 124 14.79 31.36 0.54
CA ASN A 124 15.53 30.62 -0.47
C ASN A 124 16.94 30.36 0.04
N GLU A 125 17.34 29.11 -0.02
CA GLU A 125 18.68 28.65 0.30
C GLU A 125 19.42 28.36 -1.01
N PHE A 126 20.65 28.87 -1.14
CA PHE A 126 21.50 28.63 -2.29
C PHE A 126 22.59 27.62 -1.92
N LEU A 127 22.43 26.39 -2.41
CA LEU A 127 23.45 25.35 -2.31
C LEU A 127 24.43 25.48 -3.47
N THR A 128 25.71 25.22 -3.23
CA THR A 128 26.74 25.33 -4.28
C THR A 128 27.72 24.17 -4.22
N ASN A 129 28.25 23.77 -5.38
CA ASN A 129 29.33 22.79 -5.48
C ASN A 129 30.73 23.43 -5.36
N MET A 130 30.84 24.66 -4.82
CA MET A 130 32.09 25.44 -4.83
C MET A 130 33.27 24.68 -4.22
N ALA A 131 33.05 23.91 -3.16
CA ALA A 131 34.09 23.12 -2.53
C ALA A 131 34.71 22.08 -3.49
N LEU A 132 33.89 21.46 -4.34
CA LEU A 132 34.32 20.48 -5.33
C LEU A 132 35.04 21.16 -6.50
N GLU A 133 34.53 22.28 -7.00
CA GLU A 133 35.18 23.03 -8.10
C GLU A 133 36.56 23.54 -7.69
N LYS A 134 36.73 23.99 -6.45
CA LYS A 134 38.03 24.39 -5.90
C LYS A 134 39.03 23.23 -5.86
N GLN A 135 38.59 22.00 -5.59
CA GLN A 135 39.47 20.82 -5.65
C GLN A 135 39.96 20.54 -7.07
N LEU A 136 39.16 20.87 -8.08
CA LEU A 136 39.53 20.77 -9.50
C LEU A 136 40.35 21.97 -10.00
N GLY A 137 40.61 22.98 -9.16
CA GLY A 137 41.30 24.20 -9.56
C GLY A 137 40.48 25.11 -10.49
N THR A 138 39.16 24.92 -10.57
CA THR A 138 38.25 25.76 -11.37
C THR A 138 37.38 26.66 -10.48
N ASN A 139 36.74 27.66 -11.09
CA ASN A 139 35.75 28.53 -10.45
C ASN A 139 34.36 28.38 -11.09
N LYS A 140 34.06 27.25 -11.74
CA LYS A 140 32.78 26.98 -12.40
C LYS A 140 31.72 26.49 -11.42
N THR A 141 31.42 27.31 -10.41
CA THR A 141 30.45 26.97 -9.36
C THR A 141 29.04 26.92 -9.93
N ASN A 142 28.38 25.78 -9.77
CA ASN A 142 26.97 25.58 -10.02
C ASN A 142 26.17 25.91 -8.75
N ILE A 143 25.05 26.61 -8.93
CA ILE A 143 24.13 27.00 -7.85
C ILE A 143 22.85 26.20 -7.99
N TYR A 144 22.39 25.64 -6.87
CA TYR A 144 21.09 25.02 -6.73
C TYR A 144 20.27 25.83 -5.72
N ASN A 145 19.13 26.37 -6.15
CA ASN A 145 18.22 27.11 -5.27
C ASN A 145 17.18 26.18 -4.66
N ARG A 146 16.91 26.35 -3.37
CA ARG A 146 15.96 25.56 -2.61
C ARG A 146 15.08 26.45 -1.74
N GLU A 147 13.78 26.41 -1.96
CA GLU A 147 12.82 26.99 -1.02
C GLU A 147 12.86 26.21 0.30
N THR A 148 12.85 26.92 1.42
CA THR A 148 12.81 26.29 2.74
C THR A 148 11.87 27.02 3.69
N PHE A 149 11.44 26.31 4.72
CA PHE A 149 10.48 26.78 5.70
C PHE A 149 10.72 26.01 7.00
N TYR A 150 10.56 26.69 8.12
CA TYR A 150 10.52 26.12 9.45
C TYR A 150 9.48 26.87 10.27
N GLY A 151 8.61 26.14 10.96
CA GLY A 151 7.57 26.77 11.76
C GLY A 151 6.55 25.78 12.32
N LEU A 152 5.46 26.32 12.85
CA LEU A 152 4.40 25.55 13.47
C LEU A 152 3.39 25.10 12.42
N TYR A 153 3.15 23.79 12.37
CA TYR A 153 2.07 23.15 11.63
C TYR A 153 0.97 22.72 12.57
N LYS A 154 -0.26 22.87 12.09
CA LYS A 154 -1.47 22.34 12.71
C LYS A 154 -1.90 21.07 11.96
N VAL A 155 -2.05 19.98 12.70
CA VAL A 155 -2.63 18.72 12.19
C VAL A 155 -3.71 18.27 13.15
N SER A 156 -4.92 18.07 12.64
CA SER A 156 -6.00 17.44 13.41
C SER A 156 -6.35 16.07 12.86
N GLY A 157 -6.85 15.19 13.73
CA GLY A 157 -7.29 13.86 13.34
C GLY A 157 -8.44 13.31 14.18
N VAL A 158 -8.99 12.20 13.68
CA VAL A 158 -10.10 11.47 14.28
C VAL A 158 -9.77 9.98 14.23
N ILE A 159 -9.98 9.28 15.33
CA ILE A 159 -9.86 7.83 15.48
C ILE A 159 -11.24 7.29 15.82
N ASP A 160 -11.75 6.39 14.99
CA ASP A 160 -13.07 5.78 15.16
C ASP A 160 -13.02 4.50 16.01
N LEU A 161 -13.48 4.57 17.27
CA LEU A 161 -13.40 3.43 18.19
C LEU A 161 -14.47 2.37 17.91
N ASP A 162 -15.49 2.66 17.13
CA ASP A 162 -16.48 1.66 16.72
C ASP A 162 -15.99 0.81 15.56
N ARG A 163 -15.07 1.36 14.77
CA ARG A 163 -14.50 0.68 13.61
C ARG A 163 -13.20 -0.06 13.92
N LEU A 164 -12.47 0.39 14.94
CA LEU A 164 -11.20 -0.21 15.33
C LEU A 164 -11.38 -1.69 15.65
N GLY A 165 -10.66 -2.55 14.94
CA GLY A 165 -10.74 -3.99 15.14
C GLY A 165 -12.06 -4.63 14.72
N GLU A 166 -12.87 -3.97 13.89
CA GLU A 166 -14.08 -4.53 13.27
C GLU A 166 -13.92 -4.53 11.75
N GLN A 167 -14.09 -5.66 11.08
CA GLN A 167 -13.98 -5.78 9.61
C GLN A 167 -15.09 -6.64 9.01
N ASP A 168 -15.77 -6.06 8.02
CA ASP A 168 -16.70 -6.77 7.13
C ASP A 168 -16.02 -6.99 5.77
N ILE A 169 -16.02 -8.22 5.28
CA ILE A 169 -15.46 -8.61 3.98
C ILE A 169 -16.56 -9.30 3.16
N LEU A 170 -16.72 -8.87 1.91
CA LEU A 170 -17.63 -9.54 0.96
C LEU A 170 -16.79 -10.34 -0.04
N ILE A 171 -16.85 -11.66 0.08
CA ILE A 171 -16.14 -12.60 -0.78
C ILE A 171 -17.12 -13.17 -1.81
N PRO A 172 -16.94 -12.96 -3.11
CA PRO A 172 -17.84 -13.54 -4.11
C PRO A 172 -17.66 -15.07 -4.17
N SER A 173 -18.73 -15.83 -4.44
CA SER A 173 -18.66 -17.31 -4.57
C SER A 173 -17.79 -17.80 -5.73
N LYS A 174 -17.45 -16.88 -6.64
CA LYS A 174 -16.67 -17.11 -7.84
C LYS A 174 -15.75 -15.91 -8.03
N ILE A 175 -14.44 -16.13 -7.91
CA ILE A 175 -13.41 -15.10 -8.14
C ILE A 175 -12.86 -15.30 -9.55
N SER A 176 -12.72 -14.22 -10.32
CA SER A 176 -11.92 -14.26 -11.55
C SER A 176 -10.45 -14.13 -11.16
N GLU A 177 -9.68 -15.18 -11.35
CA GLU A 177 -8.23 -15.03 -11.48
C GLU A 177 -7.95 -14.38 -12.82
N ASP A 178 -6.99 -13.46 -12.84
CA ASP A 178 -6.41 -13.00 -14.09
C ASP A 178 -5.47 -14.10 -14.59
N ASP A 179 -5.80 -14.76 -15.71
CA ASP A 179 -5.00 -15.88 -16.23
C ASP A 179 -3.56 -15.43 -16.61
N LEU A 180 -3.34 -14.13 -16.87
CA LEU A 180 -2.03 -13.53 -17.11
C LEU A 180 -1.90 -12.21 -16.35
N GLU A 181 -0.87 -12.08 -15.50
CA GLU A 181 -0.60 -10.89 -14.69
C GLU A 181 0.73 -10.26 -15.10
N LEU A 182 0.69 -9.19 -15.91
CA LEU A 182 1.86 -8.41 -16.29
C LEU A 182 1.81 -7.00 -15.67
N GLU A 183 2.98 -6.41 -15.42
CA GLU A 183 3.14 -5.05 -14.89
C GLU A 183 4.01 -4.20 -15.82
N ALA A 184 3.74 -2.90 -15.87
CA ALA A 184 4.55 -1.97 -16.65
C ALA A 184 5.93 -1.80 -16.00
N GLY A 185 6.99 -1.90 -16.81
CA GLY A 185 8.38 -1.82 -16.33
C GLY A 185 8.87 -3.07 -15.59
N MET A 186 8.16 -4.19 -15.70
CA MET A 186 8.58 -5.50 -15.19
C MET A 186 9.88 -5.97 -15.87
N GLU A 187 10.80 -6.57 -15.10
CA GLU A 187 12.02 -7.16 -15.65
C GLU A 187 11.73 -8.41 -16.49
N VAL A 188 12.63 -8.74 -17.43
CA VAL A 188 12.46 -9.86 -18.37
C VAL A 188 12.21 -11.19 -17.63
N GLU A 189 12.97 -11.48 -16.58
CA GLU A 189 12.78 -12.72 -15.81
C GLU A 189 11.39 -12.81 -15.16
N SER A 190 10.90 -11.70 -14.61
CA SER A 190 9.57 -11.62 -14.00
C SER A 190 8.47 -11.76 -15.06
N PHE A 191 8.68 -11.21 -16.26
CA PHE A 191 7.79 -11.39 -17.40
C PHE A 191 7.72 -12.86 -17.83
N LEU A 192 8.86 -13.53 -17.94
CA LEU A 192 8.94 -14.95 -18.32
C LEU A 192 8.25 -15.85 -17.30
N GLU A 193 8.41 -15.54 -16.01
CA GLU A 193 7.72 -16.24 -14.93
C GLU A 193 6.20 -16.04 -14.97
N ALA A 194 5.74 -14.81 -15.19
CA ALA A 194 4.31 -14.54 -15.34
C ALA A 194 3.71 -15.27 -16.55
N LEU A 195 4.43 -15.34 -17.68
CA LEU A 195 3.99 -16.05 -18.88
C LEU A 195 3.96 -17.57 -18.65
N TYR A 196 5.00 -18.14 -18.04
CA TYR A 196 5.04 -19.55 -17.65
C TYR A 196 3.86 -19.90 -16.73
N ASN A 197 3.66 -19.10 -15.68
CA ASN A 197 2.56 -19.29 -14.74
C ASN A 197 1.19 -19.16 -15.41
N GLY A 198 1.02 -18.25 -16.37
CA GLY A 198 -0.24 -18.12 -17.12
C GLY A 198 -0.55 -19.32 -18.03
N ILE A 199 0.48 -19.95 -18.59
CA ILE A 199 0.33 -21.16 -19.40
C ILE A 199 0.03 -22.38 -18.51
N PHE A 200 0.83 -22.59 -17.45
CA PHE A 200 0.83 -23.81 -16.65
C PHE A 200 0.02 -23.75 -15.34
N LYS A 201 -0.54 -22.59 -14.99
CA LYS A 201 -1.32 -22.34 -13.75
C LYS A 201 -0.59 -22.80 -12.47
N GLY A 202 0.73 -22.62 -12.41
CA GLY A 202 1.54 -22.99 -11.24
C GLY A 202 1.66 -24.50 -10.97
N LYS A 203 1.36 -25.35 -11.96
CA LYS A 203 1.77 -26.75 -11.93
C LYS A 203 3.21 -26.83 -12.43
N ASP A 204 4.15 -27.13 -11.54
CA ASP A 204 5.50 -27.48 -11.96
C ASP A 204 5.42 -28.73 -12.85
N ASN A 205 5.98 -28.62 -14.05
CA ASN A 205 6.11 -29.75 -14.96
C ASN A 205 7.49 -30.35 -14.76
N GLU A 206 7.56 -31.65 -14.47
CA GLU A 206 8.83 -32.35 -14.25
C GLU A 206 9.75 -32.32 -15.49
N GLU A 207 9.18 -32.10 -16.68
CA GLU A 207 9.92 -32.12 -17.96
C GLU A 207 10.21 -30.73 -18.54
N LEU A 208 9.58 -29.67 -18.02
CA LEU A 208 9.87 -28.29 -18.37
C LEU A 208 9.76 -27.43 -17.12
N THR A 209 10.88 -27.17 -16.46
CA THR A 209 10.87 -26.34 -15.25
C THR A 209 10.82 -24.84 -15.60
N LEU A 210 10.50 -24.02 -14.61
CA LEU A 210 10.56 -22.56 -14.74
C LEU A 210 11.97 -22.08 -15.13
N ASP A 211 13.01 -22.73 -14.61
CA ASP A 211 14.40 -22.37 -14.89
C ASP A 211 14.77 -22.71 -16.34
N ASP A 212 14.37 -23.88 -16.85
CA ASP A 212 14.58 -24.27 -18.26
C ASP A 212 13.87 -23.31 -19.22
N TRP A 213 12.64 -22.90 -18.86
CA TRP A 213 11.86 -21.92 -19.60
C TRP A 213 12.55 -20.55 -19.63
N LYS A 214 13.00 -20.06 -18.46
CA LYS A 214 13.71 -18.79 -18.33
C LYS A 214 15.01 -18.82 -19.14
N GLU A 215 15.85 -19.83 -18.98
CA GLU A 215 17.13 -19.93 -19.70
C GLU A 215 16.92 -19.92 -21.21
N THR A 216 15.95 -20.68 -21.70
CA THR A 216 15.69 -20.79 -23.14
C THR A 216 15.16 -19.48 -23.73
N ILE A 217 14.13 -18.88 -23.12
CA ILE A 217 13.45 -17.73 -23.72
C ILE A 217 14.18 -16.42 -23.44
N ASN A 218 14.86 -16.29 -22.30
CA ASN A 218 15.67 -15.11 -21.98
C ASN A 218 16.77 -14.89 -23.03
N SER A 219 17.33 -15.97 -23.59
CA SER A 219 18.31 -15.88 -24.70
C SER A 219 17.76 -15.23 -25.98
N LEU A 220 16.43 -15.17 -26.14
CA LEU A 220 15.77 -14.66 -27.34
C LEU A 220 15.26 -13.21 -27.17
N ILE A 221 15.37 -12.66 -25.96
CA ILE A 221 14.78 -11.39 -25.54
C ILE A 221 15.86 -10.49 -24.95
N ASP A 222 16.11 -9.34 -25.59
CA ASP A 222 17.05 -8.34 -25.08
C ASP A 222 16.33 -7.29 -24.21
N VAL A 223 15.14 -6.87 -24.63
CA VAL A 223 14.33 -5.84 -23.96
C VAL A 223 12.85 -6.20 -24.06
N VAL A 224 12.11 -6.04 -22.96
CA VAL A 224 10.64 -6.13 -22.92
C VAL A 224 10.08 -4.85 -22.33
N GLU A 225 9.18 -4.21 -23.07
CA GLU A 225 8.38 -3.08 -22.59
C GLU A 225 6.91 -3.51 -22.53
N ILE A 226 6.25 -3.27 -21.40
CA ILE A 226 4.86 -3.69 -21.17
C ILE A 226 4.03 -2.45 -20.84
N GLU A 227 2.94 -2.25 -21.57
CA GLU A 227 1.93 -1.24 -21.28
C GLU A 227 0.55 -1.89 -21.07
N GLN A 228 -0.25 -1.29 -20.18
CA GLN A 228 -1.61 -1.75 -19.95
C GLN A 228 -2.56 -1.16 -21.00
N ASN A 229 -3.22 -2.01 -21.78
CA ASN A 229 -4.15 -1.57 -22.80
C ASN A 229 -5.48 -1.12 -22.17
N LYS A 230 -5.66 0.18 -21.99
CA LYS A 230 -6.82 0.81 -21.33
C LYS A 230 -8.16 0.52 -22.02
N LYS A 231 -8.18 0.06 -23.27
CA LYS A 231 -9.42 -0.19 -24.05
C LYS A 231 -9.91 -1.64 -23.98
N ASN A 232 -9.04 -2.63 -23.78
CA ASN A 232 -9.37 -4.05 -24.03
C ASN A 232 -9.10 -5.03 -22.87
N ASP A 233 -8.83 -4.56 -21.64
CA ASP A 233 -8.55 -5.42 -20.46
C ASP A 233 -7.45 -6.46 -20.75
N GLY A 234 -6.27 -5.96 -21.14
CA GLY A 234 -5.12 -6.75 -21.56
C GLY A 234 -3.83 -5.92 -21.60
N TYR A 235 -2.79 -6.48 -22.21
CA TYR A 235 -1.43 -5.95 -22.24
C TYR A 235 -0.97 -5.73 -23.67
N GLU A 236 -0.20 -4.66 -23.88
CA GLU A 236 0.60 -4.43 -25.07
C GLU A 236 2.06 -4.64 -24.69
N ILE A 237 2.73 -5.56 -25.36
CA ILE A 237 4.09 -6.02 -25.03
C ILE A 237 4.96 -5.77 -26.26
N GLU A 238 6.02 -4.99 -26.11
CA GLU A 238 7.03 -4.76 -27.13
C GLU A 238 8.31 -5.51 -26.75
N ILE A 239 8.77 -6.38 -27.64
CA ILE A 239 9.95 -7.22 -27.45
C ILE A 239 10.99 -6.86 -28.52
N LYS A 240 12.22 -6.57 -28.09
CA LYS A 240 13.41 -6.45 -28.95
C LYS A 240 14.34 -7.62 -28.68
N GLY A 241 14.95 -8.17 -29.73
CA GLY A 241 15.86 -9.32 -29.64
C GLY A 241 15.72 -10.28 -30.81
N GLU A 242 16.16 -11.54 -30.62
CA GLU A 242 16.09 -12.58 -31.67
C GLU A 242 14.64 -12.86 -32.10
N LEU A 243 13.68 -12.77 -31.17
CA LEU A 243 12.25 -12.92 -31.49
C LEU A 243 11.73 -11.87 -32.49
N ALA A 244 12.34 -10.68 -32.53
CA ALA A 244 11.91 -9.62 -33.44
C ALA A 244 12.47 -9.77 -34.86
N LYS A 245 13.41 -10.70 -35.07
CA LYS A 245 13.99 -11.03 -36.39
C LYS A 245 13.17 -12.08 -37.15
N LEU A 246 12.06 -12.53 -36.58
CA LEU A 246 11.15 -13.49 -37.23
C LEU A 246 10.51 -12.86 -38.47
N GLU A 247 10.63 -13.53 -39.62
CA GLU A 247 9.84 -13.17 -40.80
C GLU A 247 8.39 -13.65 -40.64
N ILE A 248 7.53 -12.83 -40.06
CA ILE A 248 6.08 -13.09 -39.99
C ILE A 248 5.43 -12.68 -41.33
N ASN A 249 5.76 -13.41 -42.40
CA ASN A 249 5.36 -13.15 -43.78
C ASN A 249 3.99 -13.76 -44.16
N LYS A 250 2.91 -13.47 -43.40
CA LYS A 250 1.54 -13.96 -43.74
C LYS A 250 0.44 -12.92 -43.48
N ASN A 251 -0.63 -12.97 -44.30
CA ASN A 251 -1.70 -11.97 -44.30
C ASN A 251 -2.77 -12.15 -43.20
N ASN A 252 -2.88 -13.34 -42.58
CA ASN A 252 -3.93 -13.65 -41.60
C ASN A 252 -3.39 -13.72 -40.16
N LYS A 253 -4.10 -13.08 -39.21
CA LYS A 253 -3.77 -13.01 -37.78
C LYS A 253 -3.47 -14.37 -37.17
N GLU A 254 -4.32 -15.36 -37.41
CA GLU A 254 -4.21 -16.67 -36.77
C GLU A 254 -2.92 -17.41 -37.21
N GLU A 255 -2.53 -17.25 -38.47
CA GLU A 255 -1.28 -17.83 -38.99
C GLU A 255 -0.04 -17.13 -38.44
N LYS A 256 -0.11 -15.81 -38.22
CA LYS A 256 0.98 -15.07 -37.58
C LYS A 256 1.25 -15.58 -36.15
N THR A 257 0.17 -15.77 -35.39
CA THR A 257 0.25 -16.28 -34.01
C THR A 257 0.77 -17.71 -33.98
N LYS A 258 0.28 -18.61 -34.84
CA LYS A 258 0.76 -20.00 -34.92
C LYS A 258 2.23 -20.09 -35.30
N ASN A 259 2.70 -19.29 -36.27
CA ASN A 259 4.12 -19.25 -36.64
C ASN A 259 5.01 -18.83 -35.46
N PHE A 260 4.61 -17.80 -34.71
CA PHE A 260 5.34 -17.36 -33.52
C PHE A 260 5.42 -18.45 -32.45
N ILE A 261 4.29 -19.07 -32.13
CA ILE A 261 4.21 -20.15 -31.14
C ILE A 261 5.08 -21.35 -31.58
N SER A 262 5.00 -21.73 -32.86
CA SER A 262 5.80 -22.84 -33.40
C SER A 262 7.30 -22.56 -33.31
N TYR A 263 7.73 -21.32 -33.52
CA TYR A 263 9.14 -20.93 -33.32
C TYR A 263 9.58 -21.03 -31.86
N LEU A 264 8.75 -20.59 -30.92
CA LEU A 264 9.02 -20.74 -29.48
C LEU A 264 9.15 -22.22 -29.10
N ILE A 265 8.22 -23.06 -29.57
CA ILE A 265 8.24 -24.50 -29.33
C ILE A 265 9.51 -25.14 -29.94
N ASP A 266 9.91 -24.79 -31.17
CA ASP A 266 11.14 -25.30 -31.79
C ASP A 266 12.40 -24.94 -30.98
N LYS A 267 12.46 -23.75 -30.40
CA LYS A 267 13.57 -23.34 -29.54
C LYS A 267 13.60 -24.09 -28.21
N LEU A 268 12.44 -24.31 -27.58
CA LEU A 268 12.31 -25.16 -26.38
C LEU A 268 12.75 -26.60 -26.70
N ASN A 269 12.36 -27.12 -27.87
CA ASN A 269 12.70 -28.47 -28.32
C ASN A 269 14.19 -28.69 -28.61
N LYS A 270 14.91 -27.64 -29.03
CA LYS A 270 16.36 -27.69 -29.26
C LYS A 270 17.17 -27.76 -27.97
N ASN A 271 16.60 -27.32 -26.84
CA ASN A 271 17.21 -27.42 -25.51
C ASN A 271 16.89 -28.73 -24.78
N GLY A 272 16.30 -29.72 -25.46
CA GLY A 272 16.14 -31.08 -24.93
C GLY A 272 14.77 -31.39 -24.32
N ILE A 273 13.85 -30.43 -24.27
CA ILE A 273 12.46 -30.64 -23.85
C ILE A 273 11.67 -31.19 -25.04
N ARG A 274 11.17 -32.42 -25.01
CA ARG A 274 10.30 -32.95 -26.08
C ARG A 274 9.12 -33.68 -25.48
N ASN A 275 8.03 -32.95 -25.25
CA ASN A 275 6.79 -33.50 -24.74
C ASN A 275 5.60 -32.93 -25.52
N GLU A 276 4.92 -33.79 -26.28
CA GLU A 276 3.78 -33.41 -27.12
C GLU A 276 2.60 -32.82 -26.33
N ASP A 277 2.42 -33.19 -25.06
CA ASP A 277 1.36 -32.66 -24.21
C ASP A 277 1.70 -31.23 -23.73
N ILE A 278 2.98 -30.96 -23.42
CA ILE A 278 3.46 -29.61 -23.07
C ILE A 278 3.36 -28.68 -24.28
N GLU A 279 3.77 -29.15 -25.46
CA GLU A 279 3.68 -28.39 -26.71
C GLU A 279 2.23 -27.97 -27.00
N LYS A 280 1.28 -28.93 -26.91
CA LYS A 280 -0.15 -28.65 -27.07
C LYS A 280 -0.65 -27.65 -26.02
N MET A 281 -0.24 -27.77 -24.77
CA MET A 281 -0.64 -26.83 -23.72
C MET A 281 -0.14 -25.40 -24.00
N ILE A 282 1.13 -25.24 -24.38
CA ILE A 282 1.71 -23.94 -24.77
C ILE A 282 0.93 -23.36 -25.94
N GLU A 283 0.69 -24.16 -26.98
CA GLU A 283 -0.02 -23.73 -28.18
C GLU A 283 -1.46 -23.30 -27.87
N GLU A 284 -2.23 -24.14 -27.18
CA GLU A 284 -3.62 -23.84 -26.82
C GLU A 284 -3.75 -22.59 -25.95
N LYS A 285 -2.84 -22.39 -24.98
CA LYS A 285 -2.87 -21.25 -24.06
C LYS A 285 -2.46 -19.96 -24.75
N LEU A 286 -1.31 -19.95 -25.43
CA LEU A 286 -0.82 -18.75 -26.11
C LEU A 286 -1.74 -18.29 -27.24
N LEU A 287 -2.37 -19.22 -27.97
CA LEU A 287 -3.39 -18.88 -28.98
C LEU A 287 -4.58 -18.13 -28.38
N LYS A 288 -4.99 -18.48 -27.15
CA LYS A 288 -6.09 -17.82 -26.46
C LYS A 288 -5.69 -16.46 -25.85
N PHE A 289 -4.45 -16.33 -25.36
CA PHE A 289 -3.92 -15.06 -24.84
C PHE A 289 -3.67 -14.03 -25.95
N ILE A 290 -3.01 -14.41 -27.04
CA ILE A 290 -2.53 -13.48 -28.07
C ILE A 290 -3.69 -12.99 -28.93
N THR A 291 -3.97 -11.69 -28.85
CA THR A 291 -5.01 -11.01 -29.63
C THR A 291 -4.50 -10.29 -30.86
N LYS A 292 -3.24 -9.88 -30.88
CA LYS A 292 -2.59 -9.24 -32.02
C LYS A 292 -1.10 -9.50 -31.95
N ILE A 293 -0.47 -9.69 -33.10
CA ILE A 293 0.99 -9.81 -33.20
C ILE A 293 1.45 -9.09 -34.48
N GLU A 294 2.41 -8.19 -34.34
CA GLU A 294 2.96 -7.39 -35.42
C GLU A 294 4.47 -7.24 -35.23
N ILE A 295 5.22 -7.21 -36.33
CA ILE A 295 6.65 -6.87 -36.31
C ILE A 295 6.82 -5.60 -37.11
N LYS A 296 7.50 -4.63 -36.52
CA LYS A 296 7.84 -3.37 -37.16
C LYS A 296 9.18 -2.88 -36.62
N ASP A 297 10.08 -2.45 -37.50
CA ASP A 297 11.35 -1.82 -37.13
C ASP A 297 12.16 -2.65 -36.10
N GLU A 298 12.34 -3.95 -36.37
CA GLU A 298 13.05 -4.91 -35.48
C GLU A 298 12.45 -5.01 -34.06
N THR A 299 11.16 -4.68 -33.92
CA THR A 299 10.41 -4.79 -32.67
C THR A 299 9.18 -5.66 -32.88
N LEU A 300 9.00 -6.65 -32.01
CA LEU A 300 7.83 -7.52 -31.97
C LEU A 300 6.80 -6.96 -30.98
N SER A 301 5.65 -6.52 -31.49
CA SER A 301 4.52 -6.05 -30.68
C SER A 301 3.47 -7.17 -30.54
N ILE A 302 3.15 -7.55 -29.31
CA ILE A 302 2.16 -8.56 -28.97
C ILE A 302 1.10 -7.94 -28.07
N ASN A 303 -0.17 -7.99 -28.49
CA ASN A 303 -1.28 -7.68 -27.59
C ASN A 303 -1.82 -8.97 -26.98
N MET A 304 -1.82 -9.08 -25.66
CA MET A 304 -2.33 -10.24 -24.92
C MET A 304 -3.57 -9.87 -24.09
N LYS A 305 -4.56 -10.76 -24.00
CA LYS A 305 -5.66 -10.65 -23.05
C LYS A 305 -5.17 -10.96 -21.64
N LYS A 306 -5.81 -10.35 -20.65
CA LYS A 306 -5.62 -10.70 -19.24
C LYS A 306 -6.21 -12.07 -18.88
N ASN A 307 -7.28 -12.48 -19.57
CA ASN A 307 -8.05 -13.69 -19.29
C ASN A 307 -8.35 -14.49 -20.56
N ILE A 308 -8.07 -15.79 -20.51
CA ILE A 308 -8.33 -16.76 -21.58
C ILE A 308 -9.81 -17.16 -21.59
N GLU A 309 -10.37 -17.41 -20.40
CA GLU A 309 -11.75 -17.85 -20.21
C GLU A 309 -12.42 -17.05 -19.08
N LYS A 310 -13.75 -16.97 -19.08
CA LYS A 310 -14.52 -16.46 -17.92
C LYS A 310 -14.69 -17.54 -16.83
N GLU A 311 -13.82 -18.54 -16.79
CA GLU A 311 -13.91 -19.60 -15.81
C GLU A 311 -13.39 -19.10 -14.47
N LYS A 312 -14.35 -18.78 -13.60
CA LYS A 312 -14.09 -18.34 -12.24
C LYS A 312 -13.78 -19.57 -11.39
N ALA A 313 -12.64 -19.57 -10.71
CA ALA A 313 -12.33 -20.58 -9.71
C ALA A 313 -13.44 -20.59 -8.64
N LYS A 314 -13.93 -21.79 -8.32
CA LYS A 314 -14.94 -21.98 -7.27
C LYS A 314 -14.22 -22.00 -5.92
N ILE A 315 -14.60 -21.10 -5.03
CA ILE A 315 -14.13 -21.13 -3.64
C ILE A 315 -14.80 -22.29 -2.92
N ASN A 316 -14.05 -22.99 -2.07
CA ASN A 316 -14.60 -24.00 -1.16
C ASN A 316 -15.76 -23.40 -0.36
N VAL A 317 -16.88 -24.13 -0.27
CA VAL A 317 -18.08 -23.65 0.42
C VAL A 317 -17.84 -23.71 1.93
N PRO A 318 -17.93 -22.57 2.65
CA PRO A 318 -17.86 -22.56 4.10
C PRO A 318 -19.05 -23.29 4.72
N ASP A 319 -18.77 -24.08 5.76
CA ASP A 319 -19.75 -24.80 6.54
C ASP A 319 -20.01 -24.07 7.87
N ASN A 320 -21.27 -24.02 8.28
CA ASN A 320 -21.68 -23.40 9.54
C ASN A 320 -21.12 -24.12 10.78
N THR A 321 -20.65 -25.37 10.63
CA THR A 321 -20.03 -26.17 11.68
C THR A 321 -18.52 -25.94 11.85
N TRP A 322 -17.90 -25.11 11.01
CA TRP A 322 -16.46 -24.85 11.12
C TRP A 322 -16.09 -24.13 12.41
N ASP A 323 -15.05 -24.64 13.06
CA ASP A 323 -14.35 -23.93 14.14
C ASP A 323 -13.62 -22.69 13.61
N ILE A 324 -13.08 -21.88 14.53
CA ILE A 324 -12.35 -20.67 14.16
C ILE A 324 -11.10 -20.98 13.31
N GLU A 325 -10.48 -22.13 13.54
CA GLU A 325 -9.23 -22.51 12.88
C GLU A 325 -9.44 -22.79 11.39
N LYS A 326 -10.47 -23.57 11.04
CA LYS A 326 -10.88 -23.81 9.66
C LYS A 326 -11.34 -22.54 8.95
N LYS A 327 -12.04 -21.64 9.66
CA LYS A 327 -12.45 -20.36 9.09
C LYS A 327 -11.25 -19.46 8.78
N LEU A 328 -10.25 -19.42 9.66
CA LEU A 328 -9.00 -18.69 9.45
C LEU A 328 -8.21 -19.28 8.27
N GLU A 329 -8.10 -20.60 8.20
CA GLU A 329 -7.46 -21.29 7.09
C GLU A 329 -8.14 -20.99 5.75
N TRP A 330 -9.47 -21.02 5.71
CA TRP A 330 -10.24 -20.67 4.52
C TRP A 330 -10.01 -19.22 4.09
N LEU A 331 -10.03 -18.28 5.03
CA LEU A 331 -9.77 -16.86 4.75
C LEU A 331 -8.34 -16.64 4.24
N HIS A 332 -7.36 -17.26 4.89
CA HIS A 332 -5.96 -17.21 4.49
C HIS A 332 -5.77 -17.72 3.07
N ASN A 333 -6.30 -18.90 2.74
CA ASN A 333 -6.18 -19.51 1.41
C ASN A 333 -6.74 -18.59 0.31
N ILE A 334 -7.81 -17.86 0.59
CA ILE A 334 -8.39 -16.89 -0.36
C ILE A 334 -7.44 -15.71 -0.54
N TYR A 335 -6.93 -15.14 0.56
CA TYR A 335 -6.05 -13.97 0.51
C TYR A 335 -4.68 -14.31 -0.11
N SER A 336 -4.10 -15.45 0.21
CA SER A 336 -2.84 -15.92 -0.37
C SER A 336 -2.97 -16.23 -1.86
N THR A 337 -4.05 -16.94 -2.26
CA THR A 337 -4.26 -17.32 -3.66
C THR A 337 -4.57 -16.12 -4.55
N TYR A 338 -5.56 -15.33 -4.16
CA TYR A 338 -6.16 -14.31 -5.03
C TYR A 338 -5.63 -12.89 -4.79
N LEU A 339 -5.08 -12.61 -3.61
CA LEU A 339 -4.48 -11.30 -3.31
C LEU A 339 -2.95 -11.37 -3.18
N LYS A 340 -2.36 -12.57 -3.31
CA LYS A 340 -0.91 -12.81 -3.19
C LYS A 340 -0.35 -12.36 -1.84
N MET A 341 -1.14 -12.53 -0.78
CA MET A 341 -0.66 -12.37 0.59
C MET A 341 0.49 -13.37 0.84
N LYS A 342 1.63 -12.86 1.31
CA LYS A 342 2.88 -13.59 1.53
C LYS A 342 2.95 -14.22 2.92
N LEU A 343 2.22 -13.69 3.89
CA LEU A 343 2.17 -14.23 5.24
C LEU A 343 1.78 -15.71 5.22
N ASP A 344 2.53 -16.56 5.91
CA ASP A 344 2.29 -18.00 5.95
C ASP A 344 1.04 -18.35 6.78
N LEU A 345 0.47 -19.52 6.48
CA LEU A 345 -0.78 -19.99 7.07
C LEU A 345 -0.68 -20.16 8.59
N GLU A 346 0.44 -20.69 9.08
CA GLU A 346 0.61 -21.01 10.50
C GLU A 346 0.70 -19.71 11.33
N THR A 347 1.50 -18.75 10.87
CA THR A 347 1.57 -17.42 11.48
C THR A 347 0.20 -16.74 11.46
N PHE A 348 -0.52 -16.77 10.33
CA PHE A 348 -1.85 -16.17 10.24
C PHE A 348 -2.85 -16.79 11.22
N LYS A 349 -2.86 -18.13 11.35
CA LYS A 349 -3.71 -18.83 12.31
C LYS A 349 -3.36 -18.49 13.75
N ASN A 350 -2.07 -18.39 14.08
CA ASN A 350 -1.62 -18.03 15.43
C ASN A 350 -2.06 -16.60 15.80
N LEU A 351 -1.92 -15.64 14.88
CA LEU A 351 -2.45 -14.28 15.06
C LEU A 351 -3.98 -14.29 15.21
N GLY A 352 -4.68 -15.10 14.41
CA GLY A 352 -6.13 -15.26 14.52
C GLY A 352 -6.57 -15.75 15.90
N LYS A 353 -5.94 -16.81 16.43
CA LYS A 353 -6.22 -17.36 17.77
C LYS A 353 -5.95 -16.33 18.88
N ASP A 354 -4.85 -15.58 18.74
CA ASP A 354 -4.44 -14.58 19.71
C ASP A 354 -5.33 -13.34 19.70
N ARG A 355 -5.71 -12.83 18.52
CA ARG A 355 -6.30 -11.49 18.37
C ARG A 355 -7.80 -11.47 18.16
N VAL A 356 -8.38 -12.51 17.56
CA VAL A 356 -9.79 -12.51 17.14
C VAL A 356 -10.69 -12.95 18.28
N GLU A 357 -11.75 -12.20 18.53
CA GLU A 357 -12.81 -12.54 19.47
C GLU A 357 -13.94 -13.29 18.76
N ASN A 358 -14.39 -12.77 17.62
CA ASN A 358 -15.45 -13.38 16.83
C ASN A 358 -15.12 -13.35 15.33
N LEU A 359 -15.36 -14.49 14.67
CA LEU A 359 -15.28 -14.62 13.22
C LEU A 359 -16.47 -15.41 12.70
N THR A 360 -17.35 -14.73 11.96
CA THR A 360 -18.53 -15.33 11.34
C THR A 360 -18.41 -15.29 9.82
N ILE A 361 -18.90 -16.35 9.17
CA ILE A 361 -19.01 -16.45 7.72
C ILE A 361 -20.47 -16.77 7.43
N GLU A 362 -21.16 -15.83 6.80
CA GLU A 362 -22.58 -15.94 6.48
C GLU A 362 -22.76 -15.89 4.98
N LYS A 363 -23.63 -16.71 4.41
CA LYS A 363 -23.98 -16.59 2.99
C LYS A 363 -24.69 -15.25 2.76
N SER A 364 -24.20 -14.47 1.80
CA SER A 364 -24.75 -13.16 1.45
C SER A 364 -24.84 -13.02 -0.07
N GLY A 365 -26.05 -13.07 -0.61
CA GLY A 365 -26.30 -13.06 -2.06
C GLY A 365 -25.55 -14.17 -2.80
N ASN A 366 -24.74 -13.79 -3.80
CA ASN A 366 -23.91 -14.70 -4.59
C ASN A 366 -22.50 -14.90 -3.99
N GLY A 367 -22.32 -14.68 -2.69
CA GLY A 367 -21.04 -14.83 -2.01
C GLY A 367 -21.19 -15.06 -0.51
N TYR A 368 -20.15 -14.70 0.22
CA TYR A 368 -20.02 -14.87 1.66
C TYR A 368 -19.64 -13.54 2.30
N LYS A 369 -20.34 -13.18 3.37
CA LYS A 369 -19.97 -12.07 4.23
C LYS A 369 -19.18 -12.62 5.41
N VAL A 370 -17.91 -12.24 5.49
CA VAL A 370 -17.05 -12.51 6.65
C VAL A 370 -17.11 -11.31 7.57
N LYS A 371 -17.38 -11.53 8.86
CA LYS A 371 -17.30 -10.49 9.90
C LYS A 371 -16.21 -10.90 10.88
N ILE A 372 -15.29 -9.99 11.15
CA ILE A 372 -14.16 -10.18 12.07
C ILE A 372 -14.24 -9.10 13.14
N SER A 373 -14.22 -9.51 14.41
CA SER A 373 -14.14 -8.62 15.56
C SER A 373 -12.94 -9.05 16.42
N LEU A 374 -12.03 -8.11 16.70
CA LEU A 374 -10.87 -8.32 17.55
C LEU A 374 -11.21 -8.20 19.02
N LYS A 375 -10.45 -8.90 19.87
CA LYS A 375 -10.55 -8.82 21.33
C LYS A 375 -10.38 -7.37 21.81
N PRO A 376 -11.15 -6.94 22.84
CA PRO A 376 -11.02 -5.62 23.44
C PRO A 376 -9.59 -5.24 23.83
N GLU A 377 -8.83 -6.21 24.36
CA GLU A 377 -7.44 -6.03 24.77
C GLU A 377 -6.54 -5.70 23.57
N GLU A 378 -6.77 -6.34 22.42
CA GLU A 378 -6.03 -6.08 21.19
C GLU A 378 -6.39 -4.70 20.60
N LYS A 379 -7.66 -4.31 20.65
CA LYS A 379 -8.11 -2.95 20.24
C LYS A 379 -7.44 -1.86 21.09
N VAL A 380 -7.39 -2.06 22.41
CA VAL A 380 -6.71 -1.15 23.34
C VAL A 380 -5.21 -1.09 23.05
N ARG A 381 -4.54 -2.23 22.89
CA ARG A 381 -3.10 -2.30 22.61
C ARG A 381 -2.74 -1.55 21.32
N ARG A 382 -3.49 -1.79 20.24
CA ARG A 382 -3.32 -1.10 18.94
C ARG A 382 -3.42 0.41 19.07
N LEU A 383 -4.44 0.87 19.80
CA LEU A 383 -4.65 2.30 20.01
C LEU A 383 -3.53 2.92 20.84
N GLU A 384 -3.05 2.22 21.87
CA GLU A 384 -1.95 2.69 22.72
C GLU A 384 -0.67 2.89 21.90
N VAL A 385 -0.31 1.90 21.07
CA VAL A 385 0.84 1.99 20.16
C VAL A 385 0.67 3.16 19.19
N LEU A 386 -0.53 3.38 18.64
CA LEU A 386 -0.80 4.49 17.73
C LEU A 386 -0.65 5.85 18.43
N ILE A 387 -1.31 6.05 19.57
CA ILE A 387 -1.27 7.32 20.31
C ILE A 387 0.17 7.63 20.72
N ASP A 388 0.88 6.65 21.28
CA ASP A 388 2.28 6.78 21.66
C ASP A 388 3.16 7.13 20.45
N THR A 389 2.85 6.59 19.27
CA THR A 389 3.57 6.91 18.02
C THR A 389 3.30 8.33 17.57
N ILE A 390 2.06 8.80 17.63
CA ILE A 390 1.69 10.18 17.29
C ILE A 390 2.37 11.18 18.22
N LEU A 391 2.41 10.88 19.53
CA LEU A 391 3.02 11.73 20.55
C LEU A 391 4.55 11.77 20.45
N ASN A 392 5.19 10.69 19.99
CA ASN A 392 6.65 10.58 19.88
C ASN A 392 7.15 10.49 18.42
N LEU A 393 6.41 11.11 17.50
CA LEU A 393 6.66 10.95 16.07
C LEU A 393 7.95 11.64 15.62
N TYR A 394 8.76 10.96 14.81
CA TYR A 394 9.84 11.58 14.06
C TYR A 394 9.89 10.96 12.67
N ARG A 395 10.58 11.64 11.75
CA ARG A 395 10.79 11.17 10.38
C ARG A 395 12.17 11.56 9.90
N THR A 396 12.82 10.68 9.15
CA THR A 396 14.04 11.02 8.43
C THR A 396 13.71 11.71 7.12
N ILE A 397 14.20 12.95 6.94
CA ILE A 397 13.97 13.81 5.77
C ILE A 397 15.33 14.28 5.25
N GLU A 398 15.68 13.90 4.00
CA GLU A 398 16.99 14.16 3.40
C GLU A 398 18.18 13.78 4.32
N GLY A 399 18.07 12.65 5.04
CA GLY A 399 19.10 12.18 5.97
C GLY A 399 19.12 12.89 7.33
N ARG A 400 18.23 13.86 7.58
CA ARG A 400 18.07 14.52 8.89
C ARG A 400 16.86 13.96 9.62
N SER A 401 17.01 13.71 10.91
CA SER A 401 15.88 13.37 11.78
C SER A 401 15.11 14.64 12.13
N GLU A 402 13.89 14.76 11.61
CA GLU A 402 12.96 15.84 11.91
C GLU A 402 11.91 15.31 12.89
N THR A 403 11.70 16.03 14.00
CA THR A 403 10.62 15.68 14.93
C THR A 403 9.28 16.10 14.35
N LEU A 404 8.32 15.19 14.36
CA LEU A 404 6.91 15.48 14.09
C LEU A 404 6.05 15.31 15.36
N SER A 405 6.71 15.11 16.49
CA SER A 405 6.11 15.09 17.82
C SER A 405 5.49 16.46 18.08
N PRO A 406 4.26 16.51 18.63
CA PRO A 406 3.66 17.79 18.94
C PRO A 406 4.50 18.54 19.99
N LEU A 407 4.63 19.85 19.83
CA LEU A 407 4.99 20.74 20.96
C LEU A 407 3.82 20.87 21.94
N TYR A 408 2.61 20.83 21.39
CA TYR A 408 1.38 20.87 22.15
C TYR A 408 0.30 20.04 21.46
N THR A 409 -0.53 19.39 22.25
CA THR A 409 -1.61 18.56 21.73
C THR A 409 -2.89 18.73 22.55
N ILE A 410 -4.04 18.61 21.89
CA ILE A 410 -5.37 18.56 22.49
C ILE A 410 -6.05 17.30 22.01
N TRP A 411 -6.53 16.46 22.93
CA TRP A 411 -7.24 15.22 22.64
C TRP A 411 -8.61 15.21 23.33
N SER A 412 -9.64 14.67 22.69
CA SER A 412 -10.95 14.50 23.31
C SER A 412 -11.61 13.21 22.86
N THR A 413 -12.15 12.48 23.83
CA THR A 413 -12.97 11.26 23.69
C THR A 413 -14.48 11.57 23.61
N GLU A 414 -14.86 12.83 23.80
CA GLU A 414 -16.24 13.30 23.90
C GLU A 414 -16.71 14.01 22.63
N LEU A 415 -15.76 14.52 21.85
CA LEU A 415 -16.01 15.18 20.56
C LEU A 415 -16.04 14.15 19.43
N THR A 416 -16.95 14.35 18.47
CA THR A 416 -17.07 13.51 17.26
C THR A 416 -16.34 14.08 16.05
N ASN A 417 -15.97 15.37 16.12
CA ASN A 417 -15.25 16.13 15.10
C ASN A 417 -14.13 16.95 15.76
N PRO A 418 -13.02 17.24 15.06
CA PRO A 418 -11.89 17.96 15.63
C PRO A 418 -12.19 19.45 15.74
N LEU A 419 -13.02 19.83 16.72
CA LEU A 419 -13.48 21.22 16.97
C LEU A 419 -12.30 22.20 17.04
N TYR A 420 -11.20 21.76 17.65
CA TYR A 420 -10.00 22.56 17.85
C TYR A 420 -9.21 22.85 16.56
N HIS A 421 -9.54 22.19 15.44
CA HIS A 421 -8.90 22.47 14.16
C HIS A 421 -9.06 23.93 13.73
N THR A 422 -10.27 24.49 13.84
CA THR A 422 -10.55 25.87 13.47
C THR A 422 -10.17 26.85 14.59
N MET A 423 -10.27 26.42 15.84
CA MET A 423 -10.06 27.28 17.00
C MET A 423 -8.60 27.44 17.42
N ILE A 424 -7.67 26.54 17.06
CA ILE A 424 -6.32 26.60 17.65
C ILE A 424 -5.61 27.93 17.38
N ASP A 425 -5.83 28.53 16.22
CA ASP A 425 -5.29 29.84 15.86
C ASP A 425 -5.77 30.94 16.84
N GLU A 426 -7.00 30.83 17.35
CA GLU A 426 -7.64 31.76 18.29
C GLU A 426 -7.37 31.41 19.76
N ILE A 427 -7.00 30.15 20.03
CA ILE A 427 -6.63 29.67 21.36
C ILE A 427 -5.17 30.03 21.67
N ILE A 428 -4.31 30.19 20.66
CA ILE A 428 -2.92 30.64 20.83
C ILE A 428 -2.93 32.12 21.25
N LYS A 429 -2.65 32.37 22.53
CA LYS A 429 -2.63 33.70 23.14
C LYS A 429 -1.35 34.49 22.84
N SER A 430 -0.23 33.82 22.55
CA SER A 430 1.03 34.45 22.16
C SER A 430 1.98 33.48 21.46
N THR A 431 2.72 33.96 20.46
CA THR A 431 3.94 33.27 19.99
C THR A 431 5.06 33.40 21.02
N ASN A 432 5.90 32.36 21.11
CA ASN A 432 6.93 32.01 22.10
C ASN A 432 7.08 32.85 23.41
N PRO A 433 6.84 32.24 24.60
CA PRO A 433 6.36 30.87 24.81
C PRO A 433 4.93 30.69 24.29
N LEU A 434 4.65 29.54 23.68
CA LEU A 434 3.29 29.15 23.27
C LEU A 434 2.39 29.10 24.50
N THR A 435 1.41 30.00 24.56
CA THR A 435 0.38 30.05 25.60
C THR A 435 -0.99 29.77 24.99
N LEU A 436 -1.82 29.01 25.71
CA LEU A 436 -3.14 28.59 25.22
C LEU A 436 -4.24 29.01 26.18
N ASP A 437 -5.41 29.30 25.61
CA ASP A 437 -6.62 29.61 26.35
C ASP A 437 -7.35 28.35 26.81
N GLU A 438 -6.88 27.72 27.89
CA GLU A 438 -7.47 26.48 28.42
C GLU A 438 -8.96 26.64 28.79
N CYS A 439 -9.39 27.83 29.21
CA CYS A 439 -10.80 28.11 29.51
C CYS A 439 -11.73 27.94 28.30
N LYS A 440 -11.21 27.98 27.07
CA LYS A 440 -11.98 27.75 25.84
C LYS A 440 -12.05 26.27 25.44
N ILE A 441 -11.34 25.39 26.16
CA ILE A 441 -11.28 23.95 25.90
C ILE A 441 -12.34 23.27 26.77
N ILE A 442 -13.28 22.57 26.13
CA ILE A 442 -14.32 21.81 26.83
C ILE A 442 -13.99 20.32 26.72
N LYS A 443 -13.85 19.64 27.87
CA LYS A 443 -13.66 18.18 27.98
C LYS A 443 -12.58 17.65 27.01
N ALA A 444 -11.35 18.10 27.19
CA ALA A 444 -10.20 17.61 26.44
C ALA A 444 -8.97 17.47 27.35
N HIS A 445 -8.13 16.51 27.01
CA HIS A 445 -6.80 16.33 27.59
C HIS A 445 -5.81 17.15 26.78
N PHE A 446 -4.99 17.96 27.45
CA PHE A 446 -4.03 18.81 26.75
C PHE A 446 -2.72 18.92 27.52
N GLY A 447 -1.65 19.23 26.78
CA GLY A 447 -0.36 19.47 27.40
C GLY A 447 0.79 19.57 26.41
N LYS A 448 1.93 19.93 26.97
CA LYS A 448 3.23 19.97 26.29
C LYS A 448 3.87 18.58 26.30
N GLN A 449 4.94 18.42 25.52
CA GLN A 449 5.68 17.16 25.37
C GLN A 449 5.98 16.43 26.70
N GLU A 450 6.33 17.17 27.76
CA GLU A 450 6.61 16.61 29.10
C GLU A 450 5.41 15.90 29.74
N LYS A 451 4.18 16.24 29.35
CA LYS A 451 2.93 15.68 29.91
C LYS A 451 2.28 14.62 29.00
N PHE A 452 2.97 14.17 27.96
CA PHE A 452 2.39 13.24 26.98
C PHE A 452 1.99 11.91 27.60
N GLU A 453 2.74 11.44 28.60
CA GLU A 453 2.39 10.22 29.32
C GLU A 453 1.10 10.37 30.14
N GLU A 454 0.91 11.52 30.81
CA GLU A 454 -0.32 11.83 31.55
C GLU A 454 -1.53 11.87 30.61
N ILE A 455 -1.40 12.55 29.45
CA ILE A 455 -2.45 12.64 28.43
C ILE A 455 -2.79 11.26 27.88
N LYS A 456 -1.78 10.47 27.50
CA LYS A 456 -1.95 9.11 26.98
C LYS A 456 -2.70 8.26 28.00
N ASN A 457 -2.26 8.24 29.25
CA ASN A 457 -2.89 7.45 30.30
C ASN A 457 -4.34 7.85 30.56
N ALA A 458 -4.64 9.15 30.58
CA ALA A 458 -6.01 9.64 30.75
C ALA A 458 -6.94 9.17 29.62
N ILE A 459 -6.51 9.31 28.35
CA ILE A 459 -7.27 8.82 27.19
C ILE A 459 -7.44 7.30 27.24
N MET A 460 -6.36 6.57 27.53
CA MET A 460 -6.39 5.10 27.53
C MET A 460 -7.28 4.55 28.65
N ASN A 461 -7.40 5.21 29.80
CA ASN A 461 -8.32 4.82 30.85
C ASN A 461 -9.78 4.88 30.38
N GLU A 462 -10.19 5.97 29.75
CA GLU A 462 -11.53 6.12 29.20
C GLU A 462 -11.81 5.11 28.08
N VAL A 463 -10.82 4.81 27.24
CA VAL A 463 -10.96 3.79 26.17
C VAL A 463 -11.11 2.39 26.76
N LYS A 464 -10.35 2.06 27.81
CA LYS A 464 -10.45 0.78 28.51
C LYS A 464 -11.84 0.61 29.12
N GLU A 465 -12.40 1.65 29.73
CA GLU A 465 -13.78 1.65 30.24
C GLU A 465 -14.80 1.47 29.11
N TYR A 466 -14.61 2.16 27.99
CA TYR A 466 -15.47 2.05 26.82
C TYR A 466 -15.57 0.61 26.31
N TYR A 467 -14.44 -0.05 26.04
CA TYR A 467 -14.47 -1.43 25.53
C TYR A 467 -14.90 -2.44 26.59
N LYS A 468 -14.66 -2.19 27.89
CA LYS A 468 -15.21 -3.03 28.96
C LYS A 468 -16.74 -2.99 28.98
N SER A 469 -17.36 -1.83 28.70
CA SER A 469 -18.82 -1.69 28.66
C SER A 469 -19.49 -2.37 27.46
N LYS A 470 -18.71 -2.82 26.47
CA LYS A 470 -19.19 -3.51 25.27
C LYS A 470 -19.08 -5.04 25.31
N LYS A 471 -18.37 -5.60 26.29
CA LYS A 471 -18.43 -7.04 26.61
C LYS A 471 -19.78 -7.35 27.26
#